data_AF-A0A0F8XVQ9-F1
#
_entry.id   AF-A0A0F8XVQ9-F1
#
_cell.length_a   1.000
_cell.length_b   1.000
_cell.length_c   1.000
_cell.angle_alpha   90.00
_cell.angle_beta   90.00
_cell.angle_gamma   90.00
#
_symmetry.space_group_name_H-M   'P 1'
#
loop_
_entity.id
_entity.type
_entity.pdbx_description
1 polymer ?
#
loop_
_entity_poly.entity_id
_entity_poly.type
_entity_poly.pdbx_seq_one_letter_code
_entity_poly.pdbx_strand_id
1 'polypeptide(L)'
;DIVEAKIANTKEVVEIDKVLPLVAKEVVKAYKLIKLELENGEEIVLKRKEYTSKYKGVYRCKGEKKWKSSYTINGEQKYIGSFLTEEEAYNKLLKQLNKIYWIN
;
A
#
# COMPACT_ATOMS: atom_id res chain seq x y z
N ASP A 1 -29.03 -15.87 25.80
CA ASP A 1 -28.20 -17.10 25.80
C ASP A 1 -26.72 -16.81 25.55
N ILE A 2 -25.85 -17.25 26.46
CA ILE A 2 -24.38 -17.04 26.39
C ILE A 2 -23.77 -17.74 25.16
N VAL A 3 -24.45 -18.78 24.67
CA VAL A 3 -24.05 -19.57 23.50
C VAL A 3 -24.12 -18.74 22.22
N GLU A 4 -25.18 -17.94 22.03
CA GLU A 4 -25.34 -17.11 20.84
C GLU A 4 -24.32 -15.97 20.77
N ALA A 5 -24.01 -15.34 21.91
CA ALA A 5 -22.97 -14.32 22.00
C ALA A 5 -21.58 -14.88 21.66
N LYS A 6 -21.28 -16.12 22.04
CA LYS A 6 -20.00 -16.78 21.76
C LYS A 6 -19.88 -17.18 20.29
N ILE A 7 -20.98 -17.59 19.67
CA ILE A 7 -21.06 -17.90 18.23
C ILE A 7 -20.94 -16.61 17.40
N ALA A 8 -21.60 -15.52 17.80
CA ALA A 8 -21.49 -14.22 17.14
C ALA A 8 -20.05 -13.69 17.16
N ASN A 9 -19.39 -13.73 18.32
CA ASN A 9 -17.99 -13.30 18.47
C ASN A 9 -17.04 -14.20 17.66
N THR A 10 -17.33 -15.50 17.56
CA THR A 10 -16.54 -16.42 16.72
C THR A 10 -16.72 -16.13 15.22
N LYS A 11 -17.95 -15.82 14.78
CA LYS A 11 -18.23 -15.47 13.38
C LYS A 11 -17.57 -14.16 12.97
N GLU A 12 -17.57 -13.16 13.84
CA GLU A 12 -16.95 -11.85 13.61
C GLU A 12 -15.42 -11.96 13.46
N VAL A 13 -14.77 -12.78 14.31
CA VAL A 13 -13.33 -13.06 14.23
C VAL A 13 -12.96 -13.79 12.92
N VAL A 14 -13.78 -14.75 12.48
CA VAL A 14 -13.56 -15.49 11.23
C VAL A 14 -13.74 -14.61 9.99
N GLU A 15 -14.54 -13.56 10.08
CA GLU A 15 -14.77 -12.60 8.98
C GLU A 15 -13.63 -11.57 8.87
N ILE A 16 -13.07 -11.15 10.01
CA ILE A 16 -11.87 -10.29 10.09
C ILE A 16 -10.64 -10.99 9.49
N ASP A 17 -10.45 -12.29 9.73
CA ASP A 17 -9.35 -13.09 9.17
C ASP A 17 -9.35 -13.14 7.63
N LYS A 18 -10.51 -12.93 6.99
CA LYS A 18 -10.63 -12.87 5.52
C LYS A 18 -10.25 -11.51 4.93
N VAL A 19 -10.36 -10.43 5.71
CA VAL A 19 -9.97 -9.06 5.32
C VAL A 19 -8.47 -8.81 5.59
N LEU A 20 -7.92 -9.53 6.57
CA LEU A 20 -6.52 -9.49 6.97
C LEU A 20 -5.47 -9.81 5.87
N PRO A 21 -5.66 -10.64 4.82
CA PRO A 21 -4.54 -11.19 4.03
C PRO A 21 -3.67 -10.19 3.25
N LEU A 22 -4.17 -8.99 2.91
CA LEU A 22 -3.37 -7.96 2.23
C LEU A 22 -2.60 -7.07 3.20
N VAL A 23 -3.22 -6.69 4.33
CA VAL A 23 -2.58 -5.93 5.42
C VAL A 23 -1.62 -6.85 6.20
N ALA A 24 -1.98 -8.13 6.35
CA ALA A 24 -1.23 -9.16 7.04
C ALA A 24 0.13 -9.43 6.41
N LYS A 25 0.31 -9.38 5.09
CA LYS A 25 1.63 -9.72 4.52
C LYS A 25 2.71 -8.71 4.91
N GLU A 26 2.38 -7.42 4.85
CA GLU A 26 3.31 -6.36 5.25
C GLU A 26 3.48 -6.31 6.78
N VAL A 27 2.38 -6.48 7.52
CA VAL A 27 2.36 -6.47 8.98
C VAL A 27 3.08 -7.71 9.57
N VAL A 28 2.82 -8.92 9.06
CA VAL A 28 3.51 -10.17 9.45
C VAL A 28 4.99 -10.08 9.10
N LYS A 29 5.34 -9.49 7.95
CA LYS A 29 6.75 -9.25 7.61
C LYS A 29 7.40 -8.30 8.61
N ALA A 30 6.74 -7.21 8.99
CA ALA A 30 7.23 -6.28 10.00
C ALA A 30 7.41 -6.96 11.37
N TYR A 31 6.42 -7.73 11.83
CA TYR A 31 6.50 -8.49 13.09
C TYR A 31 7.65 -9.51 13.08
N LYS A 32 7.84 -10.23 11.96
CA LYS A 32 8.93 -11.21 11.82
C LYS A 32 10.31 -10.56 11.88
N LEU A 33 10.44 -9.35 11.36
CA LEU A 33 11.68 -8.57 11.44
C LEU A 33 11.89 -8.09 12.88
N ILE A 34 10.94 -7.38 13.48
CA ILE A 34 11.04 -6.92 14.88
C ILE A 34 11.41 -8.05 15.85
N LYS A 35 10.84 -9.25 15.68
CA LYS A 35 11.17 -10.42 16.51
C LYS A 35 12.62 -10.87 16.36
N LEU A 36 13.19 -10.81 15.16
CA LEU A 36 14.58 -11.17 14.88
C LEU A 36 15.58 -10.18 15.50
N GLU A 37 15.20 -8.90 15.58
CA GLU A 37 15.99 -7.82 16.20
C GLU A 37 16.15 -8.04 17.71
N LEU A 38 15.05 -8.45 18.36
CA LEU A 38 15.00 -8.74 19.80
C LEU A 38 15.78 -10.01 20.18
N GLU A 39 15.83 -11.01 19.30
CA GLU A 39 16.46 -12.30 19.57
C GLU A 39 17.99 -12.29 19.35
N ASN A 40 18.47 -11.52 18.36
CA ASN A 40 19.90 -11.53 17.99
C ASN A 40 20.68 -10.28 18.46
N GLY A 41 20.00 -9.23 18.93
CA GLY A 41 20.65 -7.97 19.34
C GLY A 41 21.32 -7.19 18.20
N GLU A 42 21.04 -7.58 16.95
CA GLU A 42 21.52 -6.92 15.73
C GLU A 42 20.47 -5.96 15.20
N GLU A 43 20.88 -4.71 14.93
CA GLU A 43 20.02 -3.67 14.32
C GLU A 43 19.53 -4.13 12.94
N ILE A 44 18.21 -4.17 12.74
CA ILE A 44 17.65 -4.55 11.44
C ILE A 44 17.67 -3.37 10.48
N VAL A 45 18.66 -3.37 9.60
CA VAL A 45 18.71 -2.41 8.50
C VAL A 45 17.71 -2.81 7.41
N LEU A 46 16.52 -2.20 7.43
CA LEU A 46 15.54 -2.34 6.36
C LEU A 46 16.05 -1.64 5.09
N LYS A 47 16.61 -2.42 4.16
CA LYS A 47 16.99 -1.91 2.84
C LYS A 47 15.74 -1.58 2.03
N ARG A 48 15.26 -0.34 2.14
CA ARG A 48 14.16 0.18 1.32
C ARG A 48 14.61 0.13 -0.15
N LYS A 49 13.73 -0.33 -1.04
CA LYS A 49 13.96 -0.17 -2.47
C LYS A 49 14.02 1.33 -2.76
N GLU A 50 15.12 1.77 -3.36
CA GLU A 50 15.25 3.14 -3.84
C GLU A 50 14.34 3.33 -5.04
N TYR A 51 13.24 4.05 -4.83
CA TYR A 51 12.37 4.49 -5.91
C TYR A 51 12.86 5.85 -6.41
N THR A 52 12.57 6.14 -7.67
CA THR A 52 12.87 7.46 -8.25
C THR A 52 11.94 8.56 -7.72
N SER A 53 10.93 8.19 -6.93
CA SER A 53 9.92 9.07 -6.36
C SER A 53 9.63 8.71 -4.91
N LYS A 54 9.27 9.70 -4.09
CA LYS A 54 8.68 9.50 -2.76
C LYS A 54 7.23 8.99 -2.81
N TYR A 55 6.55 9.12 -3.95
CA TYR A 55 5.13 8.79 -4.08
C TYR A 55 4.92 7.52 -4.91
N LYS A 56 4.13 6.58 -4.38
CA LYS A 56 3.74 5.36 -5.10
C LYS A 56 2.94 5.74 -6.36
N GLY A 57 3.28 5.10 -7.48
CA GLY A 57 2.62 5.37 -8.77
C GLY A 57 3.18 6.59 -9.52
N VAL A 58 4.15 7.30 -8.93
CA VAL A 58 4.89 8.39 -9.57
C VAL A 58 6.32 7.94 -9.85
N TYR A 59 6.87 8.30 -11.01
CA TYR A 59 8.23 7.94 -11.37
C TYR A 59 8.87 8.96 -12.32
N ARG A 60 10.19 9.08 -12.23
CA ARG A 60 10.97 10.00 -13.06
C ARG A 60 11.34 9.34 -14.39
N CYS A 61 10.86 9.87 -15.51
CA CYS A 61 11.28 9.43 -16.83
C CYS A 61 12.55 10.18 -17.27
N LYS A 62 13.72 9.52 -17.21
CA LYS A 62 15.02 10.14 -17.49
C LYS A 62 15.11 10.73 -18.92
N GLY A 63 14.65 10.00 -19.93
CA GLY A 63 14.73 10.42 -21.33
C GLY A 63 13.92 11.69 -21.64
N GLU A 64 12.71 11.80 -21.08
CA GLU A 64 11.82 12.95 -21.34
C GLU A 64 12.08 14.13 -20.40
N LYS A 65 12.92 13.95 -19.39
CA LYS A 65 13.08 14.91 -18.29
C LYS A 65 11.74 15.31 -17.61
N LYS A 66 10.71 14.45 -17.65
CA LYS A 66 9.41 14.64 -16.97
C LYS A 66 9.14 13.63 -15.84
N TRP A 67 8.20 13.97 -14.99
CA TRP A 67 7.61 13.09 -13.97
C TRP A 67 6.32 12.48 -14.50
N LYS A 68 6.16 11.17 -14.37
CA LYS A 68 4.98 10.46 -14.86
C LYS A 68 4.18 9.90 -13.69
N SER A 69 2.86 9.87 -13.83
CA SER A 69 2.00 9.18 -12.87
C SER A 69 1.07 8.17 -13.54
N SER A 70 0.86 7.06 -12.84
CA SER A 70 -0.03 5.97 -13.25
C SER A 70 -0.57 5.24 -12.02
N TYR A 71 -1.71 4.57 -12.19
CA TYR A 71 -2.31 3.73 -11.16
C TYR A 71 -2.84 2.44 -11.79
N THR A 72 -3.14 1.44 -10.97
CA THR A 72 -3.63 0.14 -11.43
C THR A 72 -4.96 -0.16 -10.76
N ILE A 73 -5.99 -0.48 -11.56
CA ILE A 73 -7.30 -0.93 -11.08
C ILE A 73 -7.65 -2.20 -11.85
N ASN A 74 -8.11 -3.24 -11.15
CA ASN A 74 -8.48 -4.52 -11.73
C ASN A 74 -7.39 -5.15 -12.62
N GLY A 75 -6.12 -4.98 -12.24
CA GLY A 75 -4.96 -5.49 -12.98
C GLY A 75 -4.55 -4.65 -14.19
N GLU A 76 -5.33 -3.65 -14.59
CA GLU A 76 -5.00 -2.77 -15.70
C GLU A 76 -4.30 -1.50 -15.21
N GLN A 77 -3.14 -1.20 -15.79
CA GLN A 77 -2.42 0.04 -15.53
C GLN A 77 -2.98 1.17 -16.39
N LYS A 78 -3.38 2.26 -15.73
CA LYS A 78 -3.87 3.48 -16.35
C LYS A 78 -2.86 4.60 -16.16
N TYR A 79 -2.43 5.17 -17.28
CA TYR A 79 -1.55 6.32 -17.33
C TYR A 79 -2.35 7.62 -17.16
N ILE A 80 -1.83 8.54 -16.34
CA ILE A 80 -2.49 9.83 -16.07
C ILE A 80 -1.86 10.94 -16.89
N GLY A 81 -0.53 10.99 -16.95
CA GLY A 81 0.17 12.06 -17.67
C GLY A 81 1.65 12.22 -17.31
N SER A 82 2.29 13.16 -18.00
CA SER A 82 3.65 13.63 -17.77
C SER A 82 3.62 15.07 -17.29
N PHE A 83 4.41 15.38 -16.27
CA PHE A 83 4.40 16.62 -15.52
C PHE A 83 5.83 17.14 -15.31
N LEU A 84 5.96 18.42 -14.97
CA LEU A 84 7.26 19.04 -14.77
C LEU A 84 7.85 18.70 -13.39
N THR A 85 6.98 18.53 -12.39
CA THR A 85 7.38 18.25 -11.01
C THR A 85 6.76 16.96 -10.50
N GLU A 86 7.40 16.39 -9.50
CA GLU A 86 6.95 15.17 -8.81
C GLU A 86 5.61 15.39 -8.11
N GLU A 87 5.46 16.54 -7.44
CA GLU A 87 4.28 16.91 -6.68
C GLU A 87 3.06 17.12 -7.57
N GLU A 88 3.25 17.74 -8.74
CA GLU A 88 2.17 17.89 -9.72
C GLU A 88 1.66 16.52 -10.19
N ALA A 89 2.58 15.60 -10.51
CA ALA A 89 2.23 14.25 -10.94
C ALA A 89 1.43 13.50 -9.86
N TYR A 90 1.82 13.66 -8.59
CA TYR A 90 1.14 13.08 -7.44
C TYR A 90 -0.24 13.69 -7.21
N ASN A 91 -0.38 15.01 -7.25
CA ASN A 91 -1.66 15.69 -7.06
C ASN A 91 -2.69 15.27 -8.13
N LYS A 92 -2.25 15.10 -9.39
CA LYS A 92 -3.11 14.60 -10.47
C LYS A 92 -3.53 13.15 -10.23
N LEU A 93 -2.62 12.31 -9.76
CA LEU A 93 -2.90 10.94 -9.36
C LEU A 93 -3.95 10.87 -8.25
N LEU A 94 -3.77 11.63 -7.16
CA LEU A 94 -4.72 11.69 -6.05
C LEU A 94 -6.10 12.14 -6.51
N LYS A 95 -6.18 13.20 -7.32
CA LYS A 95 -7.45 13.68 -7.86
C LYS A 95 -8.17 12.60 -8.66
N GLN A 96 -7.44 11.85 -9.48
CA GLN A 96 -8.01 10.78 -10.29
C GLN A 96 -8.50 9.61 -9.43
N LEU A 97 -7.72 9.19 -8.44
CA LEU A 97 -8.12 8.13 -7.50
C LEU A 97 -9.35 8.57 -6.68
N ASN A 98 -9.38 9.81 -6.20
CA ASN A 98 -10.52 10.31 -5.44
C ASN A 98 -11.81 10.28 -6.26
N LYS A 99 -11.73 10.60 -7.57
CA LYS A 99 -12.89 10.47 -8.46
C LYS A 99 -13.39 9.02 -8.57
N ILE A 100 -12.50 8.03 -8.47
CA ILE A 100 -12.86 6.62 -8.66
C ILE A 100 -13.39 6.00 -7.36
N TYR A 101 -12.74 6.27 -6.23
CA TYR A 101 -13.06 5.61 -4.96
C TYR A 101 -14.22 6.26 -4.20
N TRP A 102 -14.55 7.54 -4.46
CA TRP A 102 -15.57 8.29 -3.70
C TRP A 102 -16.91 8.47 -4.45
N ILE A 103 -17.07 7.85 -5.62
CA ILE A 103 -18.33 7.88 -6.41
C ILE A 103 -19.12 6.56 -6.28
N ASN A 104 -18.63 5.58 -5.51
CA ASN A 104 -19.36 4.33 -5.21
C ASN A 104 -19.96 4.33 -3.80
#